data_AF-A0A2A2Q1D8-F1
#
_entry.id   AF-A0A2A2Q1D8-F1
#
_cell.length_a   1.000
_cell.length_b   1.000
_cell.length_c   1.000
_cell.angle_alpha   90.00
_cell.angle_beta   90.00
_cell.angle_gamma   90.00
#
_symmetry.space_group_name_H-M   'P 1'
#
loop_
_entity.id
_entity.type
_entity.pdbx_description
1 polymer ?
#
loop_
_entity_poly.entity_id
_entity_poly.type
_entity_poly.pdbx_seq_one_letter_code
_entity_poly.pdbx_strand_id
1 'polypeptide(L)'
;SGGTGTFSVVAAGLDEGTTYHARAYATNNLGTSYGENVVFTTDTEAIFLDGVASSARSIFSGDGQIFRFTLNGPRVFAASTSGGEGLEARFFAGDGTLLRSLAAGAELEMVLILEAGSYSLEILRPFGAAGPAQPYTLTLDERTIAVRRPDASVGGSLASMRGSEVYTDRFFRKTRNTTFKVTPVSAFVSVINGGNRPDRFALRGGNGSRHFDVEYRDASGSAVTAAVRSGRYRTPEREPEAPADWLRVNVEPNKKWISLREGGRTAARRKADEILIDASSVADPTARDGVSIRLQMR
;
A
#
# COMPACT_ATOMS: atom_id res chain seq x y z
N SER A 1 -55.58 -23.04 -22.69
CA SER A 1 -55.22 -22.58 -21.33
C SER A 1 -53.98 -21.72 -21.43
N GLY A 2 -54.08 -20.42 -21.12
CA GLY A 2 -52.91 -19.53 -21.01
C GLY A 2 -52.48 -19.50 -19.55
N GLY A 3 -51.31 -20.06 -19.23
CA GLY A 3 -50.80 -20.07 -17.86
C GLY A 3 -50.12 -18.75 -17.52
N THR A 4 -50.55 -18.10 -16.44
CA THR A 4 -49.75 -17.09 -15.74
C THR A 4 -48.62 -17.81 -15.00
N GLY A 5 -47.48 -17.97 -15.67
CA GLY A 5 -46.28 -18.57 -15.12
C GLY A 5 -45.07 -17.66 -15.30
N THR A 6 -44.07 -17.80 -14.44
CA THR A 6 -42.78 -17.16 -14.66
C THR A 6 -42.10 -17.76 -15.89
N PHE A 7 -41.58 -16.92 -16.77
CA PHE A 7 -40.82 -17.32 -17.95
C PHE A 7 -39.37 -16.87 -17.79
N SER A 8 -38.43 -17.80 -18.00
CA SER A 8 -36.99 -17.50 -18.01
C SER A 8 -36.37 -18.06 -19.28
N VAL A 9 -35.49 -17.28 -19.90
CA VAL A 9 -34.73 -17.70 -21.08
C VAL A 9 -33.24 -17.40 -20.86
N VAL A 10 -32.38 -18.29 -21.34
CA VAL A 10 -30.93 -18.03 -21.40
C VAL A 10 -30.62 -17.41 -22.75
N ALA A 11 -30.12 -16.17 -22.73
CA ALA A 11 -29.54 -15.54 -23.92
C ALA A 11 -28.05 -15.89 -23.97
N ALA A 12 -27.65 -16.69 -24.96
CA ALA A 12 -26.27 -17.14 -25.15
C ALA A 12 -25.70 -16.61 -26.46
N GLY A 13 -24.36 -16.56 -26.56
CA GLY A 13 -23.67 -16.08 -27.77
C GLY A 13 -23.79 -14.59 -28.01
N LEU A 14 -23.93 -13.80 -26.94
CA LEU A 14 -23.91 -12.34 -26.99
C LEU A 14 -22.47 -11.85 -27.02
N ASP A 15 -22.22 -10.79 -27.78
CA ASP A 15 -20.92 -10.13 -27.86
C ASP A 15 -20.69 -9.34 -26.57
N GLU A 16 -19.47 -9.38 -26.04
CA GLU A 16 -19.10 -8.64 -24.83
C GLU A 16 -19.23 -7.12 -25.01
N GLY A 17 -19.43 -6.40 -23.91
CA GLY A 17 -19.57 -4.95 -23.91
C GLY A 17 -20.73 -4.37 -24.74
N THR A 18 -21.65 -5.22 -25.24
CA THR A 18 -22.70 -4.82 -26.18
C THR A 18 -24.03 -4.57 -25.46
N THR A 19 -24.68 -3.46 -25.82
CA THR A 19 -26.02 -3.12 -25.34
C THR A 19 -27.09 -3.90 -26.09
N TYR A 20 -27.93 -4.62 -25.37
CA TYR A 20 -29.06 -5.35 -25.93
C TYR A 20 -30.39 -4.81 -25.42
N HIS A 21 -31.37 -4.80 -26.31
CA HIS A 21 -32.76 -4.52 -25.99
C HIS A 21 -33.55 -5.83 -26.02
N ALA A 22 -34.23 -6.15 -24.93
CA ALA A 22 -35.03 -7.34 -24.79
C ALA A 22 -36.46 -6.98 -24.43
N ARG A 23 -37.41 -7.75 -24.97
CA ARG A 23 -38.84 -7.57 -24.70
C ARG A 23 -39.52 -8.93 -24.73
N ALA A 24 -40.24 -9.25 -23.66
CA ALA A 24 -41.09 -10.43 -23.62
C ALA A 24 -42.34 -10.21 -24.50
N TYR A 25 -42.88 -11.27 -25.10
CA TYR A 25 -44.16 -11.22 -25.78
C TYR A 25 -44.98 -12.48 -25.47
N ALA A 26 -46.30 -12.34 -25.54
CA ALA A 26 -47.25 -13.42 -25.39
C ALA A 26 -48.23 -13.40 -26.57
N THR A 27 -48.47 -14.55 -27.16
CA THR A 27 -49.40 -14.70 -28.30
C THR A 27 -50.54 -15.63 -27.90
N ASN A 28 -51.77 -15.22 -28.24
CA ASN A 28 -52.97 -16.04 -28.15
C ASN A 28 -53.74 -15.99 -29.48
N ASN A 29 -54.93 -16.59 -29.52
CA ASN A 29 -55.80 -16.60 -30.69
C ASN A 29 -56.37 -15.21 -31.08
N LEU A 30 -56.25 -14.21 -30.21
CA LEU A 30 -56.69 -12.84 -30.44
C LEU A 30 -55.54 -11.91 -30.88
N GLY A 31 -54.28 -12.30 -30.68
CA GLY A 31 -53.12 -11.53 -31.12
C GLY A 31 -51.87 -11.70 -30.24
N THR A 32 -50.90 -10.81 -30.43
CA THR A 32 -49.65 -10.75 -29.66
C THR A 32 -49.61 -9.48 -28.81
N SER A 33 -49.34 -9.64 -27.53
CA SER A 33 -49.04 -8.53 -26.62
C SER A 33 -47.55 -8.54 -26.26
N TYR A 34 -46.96 -7.35 -26.14
CA TYR A 34 -45.56 -7.17 -25.80
C TYR A 34 -45.42 -6.56 -24.41
N GLY A 35 -44.42 -7.00 -23.65
CA GLY A 35 -44.07 -6.46 -22.34
C GLY A 35 -43.24 -5.17 -22.41
N GLU A 36 -42.69 -4.76 -21.28
CA GLU A 36 -41.78 -3.62 -21.21
C GLU A 36 -40.46 -3.90 -21.95
N ASN A 37 -39.84 -2.85 -22.45
CA ASN A 37 -38.51 -2.93 -23.05
C ASN A 37 -37.47 -2.90 -21.93
N VAL A 38 -36.65 -3.93 -21.83
CA VAL A 38 -35.52 -4.02 -20.90
C VAL A 38 -34.24 -3.76 -21.68
N VAL A 39 -33.34 -2.97 -21.10
CA VAL A 39 -32.02 -2.71 -21.65
C VAL A 39 -31.00 -3.28 -20.69
N PHE A 40 -30.07 -4.06 -21.21
CA PHE A 40 -28.94 -4.53 -20.42
C PHE A 40 -27.69 -4.54 -21.29
N THR A 41 -26.57 -4.67 -20.62
CA THR A 41 -25.27 -4.66 -21.27
C THR A 41 -24.51 -5.87 -20.80
N THR A 42 -23.96 -6.60 -21.75
CA THR A 42 -23.03 -7.67 -21.40
C THR A 42 -21.78 -7.07 -20.78
N ASP A 43 -21.23 -7.80 -19.82
CA ASP A 43 -19.95 -7.47 -19.22
C ASP A 43 -18.82 -7.41 -20.27
N THR A 44 -17.70 -6.82 -19.88
CA THR A 44 -16.54 -6.65 -20.77
C THR A 44 -15.24 -6.71 -19.96
N GLU A 45 -14.13 -6.99 -20.63
CA GLU A 45 -12.80 -6.89 -20.06
C GLU A 45 -12.24 -5.47 -20.25
N ALA A 46 -11.73 -4.87 -19.18
CA ALA A 46 -11.01 -3.61 -19.27
C ALA A 46 -9.58 -3.87 -19.72
N ILE A 47 -9.24 -3.38 -20.91
CA ILE A 47 -7.91 -3.54 -21.51
C ILE A 47 -7.07 -2.32 -21.14
N PHE A 48 -5.98 -2.54 -20.39
CA PHE A 48 -5.04 -1.49 -20.04
C PHE A 48 -3.99 -1.30 -21.14
N LEU A 49 -3.87 -0.06 -21.61
CA LEU A 49 -2.78 0.40 -22.45
C LEU A 49 -1.93 1.38 -21.63
N ASP A 50 -0.65 1.07 -21.46
CA ASP A 50 0.27 1.84 -20.61
C ASP A 50 -0.28 2.12 -19.20
N GLY A 51 -0.98 1.12 -18.64
CA GLY A 51 -1.58 1.16 -17.31
C GLY A 51 -2.87 1.96 -17.20
N VAL A 52 -3.49 2.37 -18.31
CA VAL A 52 -4.79 3.05 -18.31
C VAL A 52 -5.78 2.32 -19.22
N ALA A 53 -7.00 2.10 -18.74
CA ALA A 53 -8.13 1.63 -19.53
C ALA A 53 -9.20 2.72 -19.57
N SER A 54 -9.84 2.92 -20.72
CA SER A 54 -10.92 3.90 -20.86
C SER A 54 -12.06 3.33 -21.70
N SER A 55 -13.29 3.61 -21.29
CA SER A 55 -14.50 3.18 -21.97
C SER A 55 -15.56 4.27 -21.92
N ALA A 56 -16.04 4.71 -23.09
CA ALA A 56 -17.09 5.71 -23.23
C ALA A 56 -18.41 5.05 -23.63
N ARG A 57 -19.50 5.42 -22.94
CA ARG A 57 -20.78 4.72 -23.04
C ARG A 57 -21.97 5.59 -22.68
N SER A 58 -23.16 5.19 -23.12
CA SER A 58 -24.44 5.71 -22.62
C SER A 58 -25.22 4.62 -21.89
N ILE A 59 -25.59 4.86 -20.63
CA ILE A 59 -26.28 3.89 -19.77
C ILE A 59 -27.75 4.24 -19.59
N PHE A 60 -28.61 3.25 -19.82
CA PHE A 60 -30.06 3.38 -19.73
C PHE A 60 -30.56 3.17 -18.30
N SER A 61 -31.77 3.61 -18.01
CA SER A 61 -32.41 3.35 -16.71
C SER A 61 -32.52 1.85 -16.45
N GLY A 62 -32.04 1.37 -15.31
CA GLY A 62 -32.01 -0.05 -14.96
C GLY A 62 -30.92 -0.88 -15.65
N ASP A 63 -30.06 -0.27 -16.47
CA ASP A 63 -28.91 -0.92 -17.09
C ASP A 63 -27.70 -0.92 -16.13
N GLY A 64 -26.80 -1.87 -16.35
CA GLY A 64 -25.54 -2.02 -15.63
C GLY A 64 -24.51 -2.74 -16.49
N GLN A 65 -23.24 -2.49 -16.20
CA GLN A 65 -22.14 -3.16 -16.88
C GLN A 65 -21.02 -3.47 -15.89
N ILE A 66 -20.50 -4.69 -15.96
CA ILE A 66 -19.33 -5.11 -15.21
C ILE A 66 -18.09 -5.04 -16.10
N PHE A 67 -17.10 -4.29 -15.63
CA PHE A 67 -15.75 -4.25 -16.18
C PHE A 67 -14.86 -5.19 -15.37
N ARG A 68 -14.35 -6.25 -16.00
CA ARG A 68 -13.42 -7.20 -15.38
C ARG A 68 -11.99 -6.87 -15.74
N PHE A 69 -11.06 -7.08 -14.82
CA PHE A 69 -9.63 -6.93 -15.09
C PHE A 69 -8.75 -7.70 -14.10
N THR A 70 -7.46 -7.81 -14.43
CA THR A 70 -6.46 -8.43 -13.56
C THR A 70 -5.27 -7.49 -13.36
N LEU A 71 -4.80 -7.38 -12.13
CA LEU A 71 -3.57 -6.67 -11.77
C LEU A 71 -2.42 -7.66 -11.62
N ASN A 72 -1.29 -7.38 -12.27
CA ASN A 72 -0.09 -8.23 -12.22
C ASN A 72 0.78 -8.03 -10.96
N GLY A 73 0.41 -7.08 -10.11
CA GLY A 73 1.17 -6.67 -8.95
C GLY A 73 0.37 -5.69 -8.09
N PRO A 74 0.89 -5.31 -6.92
CA PRO A 74 0.24 -4.33 -6.07
C PRO A 74 0.19 -2.96 -6.75
N ARG A 75 -0.98 -2.31 -6.79
CA ARG A 75 -1.21 -1.01 -7.44
C ARG A 75 -1.95 -0.02 -6.54
N VAL A 76 -1.64 1.27 -6.68
CA VAL A 76 -2.57 2.33 -6.32
C VAL A 76 -3.48 2.50 -7.53
N PHE A 77 -4.65 1.88 -7.43
CA PHE A 77 -5.65 1.83 -8.48
C PHE A 77 -6.59 3.02 -8.35
N ALA A 78 -6.80 3.76 -9.42
CA ALA A 78 -7.81 4.80 -9.48
C ALA A 78 -8.89 4.44 -10.50
N ALA A 79 -10.15 4.71 -10.15
CA ALA A 79 -11.28 4.66 -11.05
C ALA A 79 -12.01 5.99 -10.99
N SER A 80 -12.30 6.56 -12.15
CA SER A 80 -13.08 7.78 -12.24
C SER A 80 -14.01 7.78 -13.43
N THR A 81 -15.06 8.58 -13.37
CA THR A 81 -15.90 8.87 -14.54
C THR A 81 -15.85 10.35 -14.89
N SER A 82 -16.00 10.66 -16.18
CA SER A 82 -16.48 11.97 -16.62
C SER A 82 -17.89 11.80 -17.19
N GLY A 83 -18.84 12.61 -16.77
CA GLY A 83 -20.27 12.36 -16.97
C GLY A 83 -20.80 11.24 -16.05
N GLY A 84 -22.06 10.85 -16.27
CA GLY A 84 -22.70 9.82 -15.45
C GLY A 84 -23.04 10.27 -14.02
N GLU A 85 -23.37 11.54 -13.81
CA GLU A 85 -23.91 11.99 -12.52
C GLU A 85 -25.16 11.17 -12.16
N GLY A 86 -25.18 10.64 -10.93
CA GLY A 86 -26.25 9.78 -10.42
C GLY A 86 -26.07 8.29 -10.73
N LEU A 87 -24.94 7.86 -11.32
CA LEU A 87 -24.61 6.44 -11.42
C LEU A 87 -24.10 5.88 -10.09
N GLU A 88 -24.41 4.61 -9.84
CA GLU A 88 -23.83 3.85 -8.74
C GLU A 88 -22.64 3.04 -9.24
N ALA A 89 -21.68 2.81 -8.34
CA ALA A 89 -20.50 1.99 -8.64
C ALA A 89 -20.25 0.98 -7.53
N ARG A 90 -19.94 -0.26 -7.90
CA ARG A 90 -19.60 -1.33 -6.95
C ARG A 90 -18.32 -2.03 -7.40
N PHE A 91 -17.36 -2.09 -6.50
CA PHE A 91 -16.04 -2.66 -6.73
C PHE A 91 -15.88 -3.95 -5.96
N PHE A 92 -15.49 -5.03 -6.66
CA PHE A 92 -15.40 -6.36 -6.10
C PHE A 92 -14.00 -6.97 -6.32
N ALA A 93 -13.58 -7.80 -5.37
CA ALA A 93 -12.49 -8.74 -5.55
C ALA A 93 -12.92 -9.91 -6.45
N GLY A 94 -11.95 -10.66 -6.99
CA GLY A 94 -12.21 -11.77 -7.90
C GLY A 94 -12.99 -12.95 -7.31
N ASP A 95 -13.11 -13.03 -5.98
CA ASP A 95 -13.96 -13.99 -5.28
C ASP A 95 -15.41 -13.50 -5.09
N GLY A 96 -15.74 -12.30 -5.58
CA GLY A 96 -17.04 -11.65 -5.44
C GLY A 96 -17.21 -10.82 -4.17
N THR A 97 -16.17 -10.70 -3.32
CA THR A 97 -16.24 -9.85 -2.13
C THR A 97 -16.37 -8.38 -2.53
N LEU A 98 -17.41 -7.71 -2.02
CA LEU A 98 -17.58 -6.26 -2.19
C LEU A 98 -16.49 -5.51 -1.40
N LEU A 99 -15.63 -4.79 -2.12
CA LEU A 99 -14.56 -3.98 -1.55
C LEU A 99 -15.00 -2.53 -1.32
N ARG A 100 -15.79 -1.97 -2.25
CA ARG A 100 -16.31 -0.60 -2.14
C ARG A 100 -17.62 -0.45 -2.89
N SER A 101 -18.51 0.38 -2.36
CA SER A 101 -19.73 0.82 -3.04
C SER A 101 -19.81 2.34 -2.98
N LEU A 102 -20.18 2.97 -4.09
CA LEU A 102 -20.51 4.38 -4.18
C LEU A 102 -21.97 4.49 -4.61
N ALA A 103 -22.77 5.18 -3.79
CA ALA A 103 -24.16 5.46 -4.11
C ALA A 103 -24.26 6.51 -5.23
N ALA A 104 -25.43 6.59 -5.85
CA ALA A 104 -25.74 7.59 -6.85
C ALA A 104 -25.45 9.00 -6.31
N GLY A 105 -24.60 9.74 -7.01
CA GLY A 105 -24.15 11.05 -6.58
C GLY A 105 -23.36 11.79 -7.65
N ALA A 106 -22.28 12.45 -7.25
CA ALA A 106 -21.34 13.06 -8.19
C ALA A 106 -20.65 11.99 -9.06
N GLU A 107 -19.86 12.46 -10.02
CA GLU A 107 -18.99 11.59 -10.81
C GLU A 107 -18.15 10.65 -9.92
N LEU A 108 -17.90 9.44 -10.40
CA LEU A 108 -17.09 8.46 -9.67
C LEU A 108 -15.69 9.03 -9.49
N GLU A 109 -15.22 9.01 -8.24
CA GLU A 109 -13.81 9.19 -7.91
C GLU A 109 -13.44 8.19 -6.80
N MET A 110 -12.54 7.28 -7.13
CA MET A 110 -12.13 6.21 -6.24
C MET A 110 -10.64 5.95 -6.38
N VAL A 111 -9.94 5.87 -5.26
CA VAL A 111 -8.55 5.41 -5.19
C VAL A 111 -8.47 4.28 -4.16
N LEU A 112 -7.86 3.16 -4.54
CA LEU A 112 -7.69 1.96 -3.72
C LEU A 112 -6.25 1.45 -3.82
N ILE A 113 -5.76 0.83 -2.75
CA ILE A 113 -4.53 0.04 -2.79
C ILE A 113 -4.95 -1.41 -2.99
N LEU A 114 -4.63 -1.97 -4.14
CA LEU A 114 -5.00 -3.33 -4.54
C LEU A 114 -3.76 -4.21 -4.65
N GLU A 115 -3.92 -5.51 -4.38
CA GLU A 115 -2.89 -6.52 -4.57
C GLU A 115 -2.95 -7.09 -5.99
N ALA A 116 -2.01 -7.97 -6.34
CA ALA A 116 -2.13 -8.76 -7.56
C ALA A 116 -3.39 -9.66 -7.49
N GLY A 117 -4.15 -9.72 -8.58
CA GLY A 117 -5.36 -10.53 -8.63
C GLY A 117 -6.41 -10.00 -9.59
N SER A 118 -7.53 -10.71 -9.67
CA SER A 118 -8.68 -10.33 -10.50
C SER A 118 -9.65 -9.45 -9.72
N TYR A 119 -10.26 -8.50 -10.42
CA TYR A 119 -11.19 -7.53 -9.87
C TYR A 119 -12.32 -7.24 -10.86
N SER A 120 -13.42 -6.70 -10.35
CA SER A 120 -14.48 -6.18 -11.20
C SER A 120 -15.09 -4.89 -10.67
N LEU A 121 -15.39 -3.96 -11.58
CA LEU A 121 -16.13 -2.74 -11.31
C LEU A 121 -17.46 -2.80 -12.04
N GLU A 122 -18.55 -2.78 -11.28
CA GLU A 122 -19.90 -2.60 -11.81
C GLU A 122 -20.24 -1.11 -11.81
N ILE A 123 -20.64 -0.58 -12.97
CA ILE A 123 -21.28 0.73 -13.09
C ILE A 123 -22.74 0.48 -13.44
N LEU A 124 -23.67 1.05 -12.67
CA LEU A 124 -25.09 0.80 -12.85
C LEU A 124 -25.91 2.07 -12.70
N ARG A 125 -27.02 2.11 -13.41
CA ARG A 125 -28.02 3.16 -13.28
C ARG A 125 -29.28 2.57 -12.65
N PRO A 126 -29.76 3.11 -11.52
CA PRO A 126 -30.93 2.58 -10.84
C PRO A 126 -32.16 2.45 -11.76
N PHE A 127 -32.95 1.40 -11.56
CA PHE A 127 -34.21 1.22 -12.27
C PHE A 127 -35.18 2.37 -11.96
N GLY A 128 -35.85 2.90 -12.98
CA GLY A 128 -36.78 4.03 -12.83
C GLY A 128 -36.10 5.40 -12.75
N ALA A 129 -34.77 5.49 -12.90
CA ALA A 129 -34.07 6.75 -13.09
C ALA A 129 -34.64 7.50 -14.30
N ALA A 130 -34.98 8.79 -14.12
CA ALA A 130 -35.62 9.62 -15.13
C ALA A 130 -34.64 10.10 -16.21
N GLY A 131 -35.18 10.45 -17.38
CA GLY A 131 -34.44 11.06 -18.49
C GLY A 131 -33.84 10.04 -19.47
N PRO A 132 -33.21 10.52 -20.56
CA PRO A 132 -32.61 9.68 -21.59
C PRO A 132 -31.41 8.88 -21.04
N ALA A 133 -30.81 8.03 -21.88
CA ALA A 133 -29.54 7.39 -21.56
C ALA A 133 -28.48 8.44 -21.19
N GLN A 134 -27.73 8.19 -20.11
CA GLN A 134 -26.70 9.12 -19.62
C GLN A 134 -25.34 8.72 -20.17
N PRO A 135 -24.63 9.62 -20.88
CA PRO A 135 -23.26 9.36 -21.29
C PRO A 135 -22.31 9.44 -20.09
N TYR A 136 -21.32 8.56 -20.07
CA TYR A 136 -20.17 8.61 -19.17
C TYR A 136 -18.94 8.03 -19.86
N THR A 137 -17.75 8.48 -19.43
CA THR A 137 -16.48 7.86 -19.78
C THR A 137 -15.84 7.36 -18.49
N LEU A 138 -15.68 6.04 -18.38
CA LEU A 138 -14.90 5.42 -17.31
C LEU A 138 -13.42 5.50 -17.65
N THR A 139 -12.61 5.84 -16.65
CA THR A 139 -11.16 5.74 -16.68
C THR A 139 -10.70 4.89 -15.51
N LEU A 140 -9.93 3.85 -15.79
CA LEU A 140 -9.25 3.01 -14.80
C LEU A 140 -7.74 3.23 -14.96
N ASP A 141 -7.05 3.51 -13.87
CA ASP A 141 -5.61 3.80 -13.84
C ASP A 141 -4.91 2.88 -12.85
N GLU A 142 -3.99 2.06 -13.36
CA GLU A 142 -3.12 1.17 -12.59
C GLU A 142 -1.63 1.53 -12.71
N ARG A 143 -1.28 2.70 -13.24
CA ARG A 143 0.11 3.07 -13.52
C ARG A 143 0.98 3.08 -12.26
N THR A 144 0.41 3.48 -11.14
CA THR A 144 1.13 3.63 -9.89
C THR A 144 1.30 2.28 -9.19
N ILE A 145 2.53 1.77 -9.13
CA ILE A 145 2.87 0.57 -8.33
C ILE A 145 2.71 0.91 -6.85
N ALA A 146 2.08 0.02 -6.08
CA ALA A 146 1.99 0.15 -4.64
C ALA A 146 3.23 -0.48 -3.99
N VAL A 147 4.11 0.33 -3.42
CA VAL A 147 5.41 -0.08 -2.87
C VAL A 147 5.44 0.12 -1.36
N ARG A 148 6.00 -0.87 -0.66
CA ARG A 148 6.40 -0.77 0.75
C ARG A 148 7.88 -0.45 0.79
N ARG A 149 8.25 0.65 1.44
CA ARG A 149 9.63 1.13 1.40
C ARG A 149 10.01 1.74 2.75
N PRO A 150 10.48 0.92 3.72
CA PRO A 150 11.15 1.48 4.87
C PRO A 150 12.33 2.33 4.40
N ASP A 151 12.50 3.49 5.02
CA ASP A 151 13.62 4.39 4.73
C ASP A 151 14.23 4.83 6.05
N ALA A 152 15.41 4.29 6.33
CA ALA A 152 16.11 4.43 7.57
C ALA A 152 17.18 5.52 7.46
N SER A 153 17.26 6.37 8.47
CA SER A 153 18.30 7.39 8.55
C SER A 153 18.96 7.40 9.92
N VAL A 154 20.17 7.96 10.00
CA VAL A 154 20.98 7.95 11.24
C VAL A 154 21.76 9.25 11.41
N GLY A 155 21.81 9.76 12.64
CA GLY A 155 22.48 11.02 12.98
C GLY A 155 22.96 11.09 14.43
N GLY A 156 23.78 12.08 14.75
CA GLY A 156 24.16 12.39 16.15
C GLY A 156 23.06 13.11 16.92
N SER A 157 22.11 13.69 16.20
CA SER A 157 20.91 14.37 16.68
C SER A 157 19.80 14.25 15.63
N LEU A 158 18.54 14.46 16.03
CA LEU A 158 17.40 14.47 15.10
C LEU A 158 17.52 15.55 13.99
N ALA A 159 18.32 16.60 14.20
CA ALA A 159 18.58 17.63 13.20
C ALA A 159 19.74 17.30 12.23
N SER A 160 20.45 16.19 12.46
CA SER A 160 21.65 15.81 11.69
C SER A 160 21.52 14.44 11.01
N MET A 161 20.28 14.01 10.77
CA MET A 161 19.97 12.71 10.16
C MET A 161 20.51 12.64 8.73
N ARG A 162 21.03 11.47 8.36
CA ARG A 162 21.55 11.15 7.03
C ARG A 162 21.08 9.77 6.62
N GLY A 163 20.76 9.58 5.34
CA GLY A 163 20.35 8.27 4.81
C GLY A 163 19.03 8.32 4.05
N SER A 164 18.17 9.32 4.33
CA SER A 164 16.87 9.48 3.67
C SER A 164 16.96 9.47 2.15
N GLU A 165 16.02 8.77 1.52
CA GLU A 165 15.86 8.60 0.08
C GLU A 165 17.05 7.93 -0.65
N VAL A 166 17.97 7.28 0.08
CA VAL A 166 19.12 6.61 -0.52
C VAL A 166 19.02 5.10 -0.39
N TYR A 167 18.79 4.43 -1.53
CA TYR A 167 18.59 2.99 -1.60
C TYR A 167 19.71 2.37 -2.44
N THR A 168 20.59 1.60 -1.81
CA THR A 168 21.71 0.93 -2.50
C THR A 168 21.65 -0.58 -2.30
N ASP A 169 22.06 -1.32 -3.34
CA ASP A 169 22.14 -2.79 -3.39
C ASP A 169 23.06 -3.43 -2.33
N ARG A 170 24.04 -2.67 -1.83
CA ARG A 170 24.87 -3.06 -0.69
C ARG A 170 24.27 -2.54 0.60
N PHE A 171 23.57 -3.44 1.27
CA PHE A 171 23.07 -3.35 2.63
C PHE A 171 23.90 -2.43 3.55
N PHE A 172 23.19 -1.49 4.18
CA PHE A 172 23.59 -0.61 5.28
C PHE A 172 24.47 0.59 4.91
N ARG A 173 23.88 1.80 4.92
CA ARG A 173 24.66 3.04 4.83
C ARG A 173 25.09 3.55 6.21
N LYS A 174 26.32 4.06 6.26
CA LYS A 174 27.10 4.25 7.49
C LYS A 174 27.09 5.70 7.96
N THR A 175 26.67 5.96 9.19
CA THR A 175 27.06 7.17 9.93
C THR A 175 28.22 6.82 10.86
N ARG A 176 29.30 7.61 10.79
CA ARG A 176 30.48 7.44 11.65
C ARG A 176 30.41 8.44 12.80
N ASN A 177 30.22 7.95 14.02
CA ASN A 177 30.37 8.73 15.24
C ASN A 177 31.73 8.40 15.88
N THR A 178 32.63 9.38 15.88
CA THR A 178 33.99 9.23 16.42
C THR A 178 34.09 9.97 17.75
N THR A 179 34.59 9.30 18.79
CA THR A 179 34.93 9.95 20.07
C THR A 179 36.40 9.71 20.42
N PHE A 180 37.05 10.71 21.02
CA PHE A 180 38.45 10.65 21.47
C PHE A 180 38.60 10.16 22.92
N LYS A 181 37.49 9.88 23.62
CA LYS A 181 37.49 9.49 25.04
C LYS A 181 36.64 8.22 25.23
N VAL A 182 36.92 7.49 26.31
CA VAL A 182 36.12 6.34 26.77
C VAL A 182 34.84 6.86 27.43
N THR A 183 34.01 7.55 26.65
CA THR A 183 32.76 8.17 27.09
C THR A 183 31.59 7.57 26.32
N PRO A 184 30.42 7.45 26.96
CA PRO A 184 29.21 7.09 26.24
C PRO A 184 28.94 8.02 25.06
N VAL A 185 28.40 7.46 23.98
CA VAL A 185 27.95 8.21 22.80
C VAL A 185 26.49 7.85 22.54
N SER A 186 25.69 8.85 22.21
CA SER A 186 24.32 8.63 21.73
C SER A 186 24.23 8.97 20.25
N ALA A 187 23.43 8.20 19.55
CA ALA A 187 23.01 8.46 18.18
C ALA A 187 21.50 8.28 18.07
N PHE A 188 20.93 8.76 16.99
CA PHE A 188 19.53 8.57 16.65
C PHE A 188 19.45 7.78 15.35
N VAL A 189 18.54 6.82 15.32
CA VAL A 189 18.11 6.12 14.11
C VAL A 189 16.65 6.44 13.91
N SER A 190 16.24 6.83 12.71
CA SER A 190 14.84 7.01 12.38
C SER A 190 14.43 6.12 11.22
N VAL A 191 13.12 5.89 11.11
CA VAL A 191 12.50 5.24 9.95
C VAL A 191 11.29 6.05 9.51
N ILE A 192 11.16 6.29 8.21
CA ILE A 192 9.96 6.83 7.56
C ILE A 192 9.38 5.80 6.60
N ASN A 193 8.12 6.00 6.24
CA ASN A 193 7.51 5.27 5.14
C ASN A 193 7.79 6.03 3.83
N GLY A 194 8.81 5.60 3.09
CA GLY A 194 9.11 6.09 1.75
C GLY A 194 8.28 5.42 0.65
N GLY A 195 7.32 4.58 1.04
CA GLY A 195 6.37 3.92 0.15
C GLY A 195 5.05 4.68 0.07
N ASN A 196 4.13 4.17 -0.74
CA ASN A 196 2.78 4.73 -0.93
C ASN A 196 1.68 3.82 -0.34
N ARG A 197 2.05 2.97 0.63
CA ARG A 197 1.13 2.08 1.36
C ARG A 197 1.30 2.25 2.86
N PRO A 198 0.22 2.27 3.66
CA PRO A 198 0.34 2.20 5.12
C PRO A 198 1.13 0.95 5.56
N ASP A 199 2.03 1.11 6.53
CA ASP A 199 2.85 0.00 7.01
C ASP A 199 3.31 0.17 8.47
N ARG A 200 3.81 -0.91 9.05
CA ARG A 200 4.61 -0.89 10.28
C ARG A 200 6.02 -1.35 9.95
N PHE A 201 7.00 -0.75 10.59
CA PHE A 201 8.40 -1.13 10.40
C PHE A 201 8.93 -1.85 11.63
N ALA A 202 9.54 -3.02 11.41
CA ALA A 202 10.27 -3.75 12.43
C ALA A 202 11.72 -3.26 12.43
N LEU A 203 12.18 -2.76 13.59
CA LEU A 203 13.57 -2.32 13.78
C LEU A 203 14.34 -3.40 14.52
N ARG A 204 15.41 -3.90 13.88
CA ARG A 204 16.32 -4.90 14.44
C ARG A 204 17.71 -4.30 14.60
N GLY A 205 18.26 -4.34 15.81
CA GLY A 205 19.56 -3.75 16.13
C GLY A 205 20.62 -4.77 16.55
N GLY A 206 21.89 -4.42 16.36
CA GLY A 206 23.04 -5.19 16.80
C GLY A 206 23.18 -5.30 18.32
N ASN A 207 23.88 -6.34 18.76
CA ASN A 207 24.10 -6.61 20.20
C ASN A 207 25.25 -5.77 20.82
N GLY A 208 25.95 -4.98 20.02
CA GLY A 208 27.25 -4.39 20.40
C GLY A 208 28.38 -5.42 20.32
N SER A 209 29.42 -5.23 21.13
CA SER A 209 30.53 -6.17 21.29
C SER A 209 31.03 -6.16 22.72
N ARG A 210 32.00 -7.03 23.04
CA ARG A 210 32.69 -6.98 24.34
C ARG A 210 33.32 -5.62 24.68
N HIS A 211 33.54 -4.76 23.68
CA HIS A 211 34.12 -3.43 23.89
C HIS A 211 33.04 -2.35 24.01
N PHE A 212 31.84 -2.57 23.49
CA PHE A 212 30.78 -1.57 23.42
C PHE A 212 29.43 -2.19 23.73
N ASP A 213 28.85 -1.79 24.85
CA ASP A 213 27.52 -2.17 25.26
C ASP A 213 26.50 -1.22 24.63
N VAL A 214 25.38 -1.76 24.14
CA VAL A 214 24.38 -0.99 23.38
C VAL A 214 23.01 -1.07 24.05
N GLU A 215 22.42 0.10 24.27
CA GLU A 215 21.05 0.27 24.76
C GLU A 215 20.22 1.04 23.72
N TYR A 216 19.02 0.55 23.45
CA TYR A 216 18.04 1.20 22.58
C TYR A 216 16.89 1.76 23.41
N ARG A 217 16.52 3.02 23.15
CA ARG A 217 15.37 3.68 23.75
C ARG A 217 14.44 4.24 22.68
N ASP A 218 13.14 4.12 22.91
CA ASP A 218 12.13 4.72 22.02
C ASP A 218 12.01 6.23 22.22
N ALA A 219 11.09 6.84 21.46
CA ALA A 219 10.83 8.28 21.52
C ALA A 219 10.30 8.76 22.89
N SER A 220 9.67 7.87 23.68
CA SER A 220 9.25 8.17 25.06
C SER A 220 10.40 8.10 26.07
N GLY A 221 11.56 7.58 25.66
CA GLY A 221 12.71 7.32 26.53
C GLY A 221 12.69 5.93 27.18
N SER A 222 11.70 5.09 26.87
CA SER A 222 11.58 3.73 27.42
C SER A 222 12.61 2.80 26.82
N ALA A 223 13.19 1.91 27.64
CA ALA A 223 14.21 0.97 27.17
C ALA A 223 13.57 -0.18 26.37
N VAL A 224 13.98 -0.33 25.12
CA VAL A 224 13.43 -1.30 24.15
C VAL A 224 14.49 -2.25 23.60
N THR A 225 15.66 -2.28 24.23
CA THR A 225 16.84 -3.07 23.84
C THR A 225 16.52 -4.54 23.54
N ALA A 226 15.76 -5.23 24.40
CA ALA A 226 15.42 -6.64 24.18
C ALA A 226 14.53 -6.85 22.94
N ALA A 227 13.57 -5.94 22.72
CA ALA A 227 12.68 -5.97 21.56
C ALA A 227 13.47 -5.70 20.26
N VAL A 228 14.35 -4.68 20.26
CA VAL A 228 15.18 -4.34 19.11
C VAL A 228 16.17 -5.47 18.78
N ARG A 229 16.80 -6.10 19.77
CA ARG A 229 17.73 -7.24 19.55
C ARG A 229 17.04 -8.49 19.03
N SER A 230 15.82 -8.75 19.51
CA SER A 230 15.00 -9.88 19.02
C SER A 230 14.25 -9.58 17.72
N GLY A 231 14.31 -8.34 17.21
CA GLY A 231 13.58 -7.90 16.01
C GLY A 231 12.06 -7.71 16.21
N ARG A 232 11.60 -7.61 17.46
CA ARG A 232 10.19 -7.46 17.82
C ARG A 232 9.76 -6.00 18.02
N TYR A 233 10.70 -5.07 18.07
CA TYR A 233 10.35 -3.65 18.16
C TYR A 233 9.73 -3.19 16.84
N ARG A 234 8.51 -2.69 16.89
CA ARG A 234 7.74 -2.25 15.73
C ARG A 234 7.27 -0.82 15.93
N THR A 235 7.30 -0.04 14.85
CA THR A 235 6.62 1.25 14.83
C THR A 235 5.10 1.07 14.97
N PRO A 236 4.37 2.13 15.38
CA PRO A 236 2.98 2.28 15.01
C PRO A 236 2.79 2.16 13.49
N GLU A 237 1.54 2.04 13.06
CA GLU A 237 1.22 2.14 11.64
C GLU A 237 1.55 3.54 11.13
N ARG A 238 2.15 3.59 9.95
CA ARG A 238 2.69 4.78 9.31
C ARG A 238 2.07 4.94 7.94
N GLU A 239 1.31 6.00 7.78
CA GLU A 239 0.89 6.49 6.47
C GLU A 239 2.12 6.91 5.64
N PRO A 240 2.02 6.89 4.30
CA PRO A 240 2.98 7.56 3.43
C PRO A 240 3.24 9.00 3.91
N GLU A 241 4.49 9.44 3.86
CA GLU A 241 4.92 10.80 4.27
C GLU A 241 4.72 11.15 5.76
N ALA A 242 4.25 10.21 6.60
CA ALA A 242 4.13 10.43 8.02
C ALA A 242 5.49 10.77 8.65
N PRO A 243 5.53 11.63 9.71
CA PRO A 243 6.77 11.95 10.41
C PRO A 243 7.51 10.70 10.89
N ALA A 244 8.84 10.79 10.93
CA ALA A 244 9.70 9.66 11.29
C ALA A 244 9.47 9.17 12.73
N ASP A 245 9.48 7.85 12.90
CA ASP A 245 9.78 7.25 14.19
C ASP A 245 11.27 7.24 14.43
N TRP A 246 11.70 7.30 15.69
CA TRP A 246 13.12 7.21 16.00
C TRP A 246 13.42 6.41 17.27
N LEU A 247 14.62 5.85 17.29
CA LEU A 247 15.27 5.22 18.42
C LEU A 247 16.50 6.02 18.80
N ARG A 248 16.68 6.26 20.10
CA ARG A 248 17.97 6.68 20.65
C ARG A 248 18.82 5.44 20.93
N VAL A 249 20.00 5.41 20.32
CA VAL A 249 20.99 4.34 20.53
C VAL A 249 22.08 4.90 21.44
N ASN A 250 22.12 4.42 22.68
CA ASN A 250 23.19 4.73 23.62
C ASN A 250 24.24 3.64 23.53
N VAL A 251 25.50 4.05 23.39
CA VAL A 251 26.62 3.12 23.32
C VAL A 251 27.62 3.45 24.42
N GLU A 252 27.85 2.47 25.28
CA GLU A 252 28.74 2.59 26.42
C GLU A 252 30.03 1.79 26.19
N PRO A 253 31.20 2.43 26.18
CA PRO A 253 32.47 1.72 26.09
C PRO A 253 32.75 0.91 27.36
N ASN A 254 33.05 -0.38 27.20
CA ASN A 254 33.38 -1.26 28.32
C ASN A 254 34.83 -1.06 28.79
N LYS A 255 35.01 -0.32 29.89
CA LYS A 255 36.32 0.02 30.48
C LYS A 255 37.18 -1.21 30.75
N LYS A 256 36.60 -2.35 31.15
CA LYS A 256 37.35 -3.59 31.42
C LYS A 256 38.13 -4.07 30.20
N TRP A 257 37.55 -3.93 29.01
CA TRP A 257 38.12 -4.45 27.76
C TRP A 257 38.92 -3.42 26.97
N ILE A 258 38.78 -2.14 27.33
CA ILE A 258 39.37 -1.00 26.61
C ILE A 258 40.49 -0.34 27.41
N SER A 259 40.44 -0.34 28.74
CA SER A 259 41.49 0.27 29.56
C SER A 259 42.75 -0.60 29.61
N LEU A 260 43.90 0.06 29.55
CA LEU A 260 45.24 -0.49 29.65
C LEU A 260 46.01 0.29 30.71
N ARG A 261 46.97 -0.37 31.38
CA ARG A 261 48.00 0.35 32.14
C ARG A 261 49.29 0.39 31.33
N GLU A 262 49.84 1.59 31.18
CA GLU A 262 51.10 1.83 30.48
C GLU A 262 51.92 2.85 31.30
N GLY A 263 53.08 2.43 31.81
CA GLY A 263 53.98 3.32 32.56
C GLY A 263 53.36 4.04 33.77
N GLY A 264 52.44 3.39 34.51
CA GLY A 264 51.75 4.00 35.66
C GLY A 264 50.57 4.91 35.29
N ARG A 265 50.29 5.11 34.00
CA ARG A 265 49.11 5.84 33.49
C ARG A 265 48.08 4.87 32.92
N THR A 266 46.81 5.27 32.97
CA THR A 266 45.72 4.53 32.31
C THR A 266 45.55 5.06 30.89
N ALA A 267 45.68 4.18 29.90
CA ALA A 267 45.46 4.46 28.48
C ALA A 267 44.26 3.66 27.95
N ALA A 268 43.71 4.08 26.80
CA ALA A 268 42.59 3.39 26.15
C ALA A 268 43.04 2.70 24.87
N ARG A 269 42.56 1.47 24.64
CA ARG A 269 42.74 0.75 23.37
C ARG A 269 41.99 1.46 22.27
N ARG A 270 42.67 1.66 21.13
CA ARG A 270 42.00 1.98 19.87
C ARG A 270 41.13 0.81 19.44
N LYS A 271 39.81 1.02 19.48
CA LYS A 271 38.82 0.06 19.01
C LYS A 271 37.77 0.76 18.18
N ALA A 272 37.32 0.04 17.17
CA ALA A 272 36.20 0.43 16.35
C ALA A 272 35.19 -0.70 16.34
N ASP A 273 33.92 -0.33 16.26
CA ASP A 273 32.82 -1.25 16.16
C ASP A 273 31.74 -0.66 15.27
N GLU A 274 30.90 -1.51 14.69
CA GLU A 274 29.83 -1.10 13.81
C GLU A 274 28.54 -1.74 14.28
N ILE A 275 27.60 -0.90 14.70
CA ILE A 275 26.28 -1.33 15.16
C ILE A 275 25.35 -1.16 13.97
N LEU A 276 24.82 -2.27 13.47
CA LEU A 276 23.83 -2.31 12.41
C LEU A 276 22.43 -2.17 12.99
N ILE A 277 21.58 -1.41 12.31
CA ILE A 277 20.15 -1.34 12.56
C ILE A 277 19.44 -1.55 11.22
N ASP A 278 18.65 -2.62 11.14
CA ASP A 278 17.82 -3.01 9.99
C ASP A 278 16.39 -2.56 10.26
N ALA A 279 15.77 -1.93 9.27
CA ALA A 279 14.38 -1.56 9.22
C ALA A 279 13.71 -2.36 8.10
N SER A 280 12.71 -3.16 8.45
CA SER A 280 11.97 -3.98 7.49
C SER A 280 10.49 -3.68 7.57
N SER A 281 9.79 -3.72 6.43
CA SER A 281 8.34 -3.73 6.45
C SER A 281 7.83 -4.98 7.16
N VAL A 282 6.80 -4.81 8.00
CA VAL A 282 6.13 -5.93 8.66
C VAL A 282 5.25 -6.68 7.67
N ALA A 283 4.63 -5.97 6.72
CA ALA A 283 3.77 -6.56 5.71
C ALA A 283 4.54 -7.19 4.54
N ASP A 284 5.72 -6.67 4.20
CA ASP A 284 6.66 -7.25 3.25
C ASP A 284 8.08 -7.28 3.85
N PRO A 285 8.45 -8.37 4.54
CA PRO A 285 9.78 -8.50 5.15
C PRO A 285 10.96 -8.52 4.16
N THR A 286 10.71 -8.54 2.85
CA THR A 286 11.76 -8.41 1.83
C THR A 286 12.09 -6.94 1.54
N ALA A 287 11.13 -6.03 1.73
CA ALA A 287 11.36 -4.60 1.70
C ALA A 287 12.12 -4.17 2.97
N ARG A 288 13.41 -3.84 2.78
CA ARG A 288 14.31 -3.48 3.87
C ARG A 288 15.14 -2.26 3.53
N ASP A 289 15.51 -1.56 4.57
CA ASP A 289 16.57 -0.58 4.56
C ASP A 289 17.34 -0.65 5.87
N GLY A 290 18.51 -0.06 5.94
CA GLY A 290 19.30 -0.14 7.14
C GLY A 290 20.40 0.89 7.22
N VAL A 291 20.74 1.18 8.46
CA VAL A 291 21.77 2.13 8.82
C VAL A 291 22.78 1.49 9.74
N SER A 292 23.99 2.06 9.75
CA SER A 292 25.00 1.68 10.72
C SER A 292 25.54 2.86 11.51
N ILE A 293 25.84 2.61 12.78
CA ILE A 293 26.57 3.51 13.64
C ILE A 293 27.97 2.92 13.79
N ARG A 294 28.94 3.56 13.13
CA ARG A 294 30.34 3.21 13.30
C ARG A 294 30.93 4.02 14.43
N LEU A 295 31.40 3.31 15.45
CA LEU A 295 32.12 3.87 16.59
C LEU A 295 33.60 3.70 16.37
N GLN A 296 34.37 4.73 16.71
CA GLN A 296 35.80 4.67 16.68
C GLN A 296 36.36 5.44 17.87
N MET A 297 37.11 4.73 18.72
CA MET A 297 38.00 5.33 19.71
C MET A 297 39.36 5.58 19.07
N ARG A 298 39.83 6.82 19.16
CA ARG A 298 41.12 7.28 18.65
C ARG A 298 42.17 7.35 19.75
#